data_AF-A0A371MMB1-F1
#
_entry.id   AF-A0A371MMB1-F1
#
_cell.length_a   1.000
_cell.length_b   1.000
_cell.length_c   1.000
_cell.angle_alpha   90.00
_cell.angle_beta   90.00
_cell.angle_gamma   90.00
#
_symmetry.space_group_name_H-M   'P 1'
#
loop_
_entity.id
_entity.type
_entity.pdbx_description
1 polymer ?
#
loop_
_entity_poly.entity_id
_entity_poly.type
_entity_poly.pdbx_seq_one_letter_code
_entity_poly.pdbx_strand_id
1 'polypeptide(L)'
;MLDSIPLFPGLPGGPELLIVLLIIVLLFGANKLPQLARSSGQAMGEFRRGREEIEDELKKGAEEGEDDDEEDETEAEAEATETEAENKQ
;
A
#
# COMPACT_ATOMS: atom_id res chain seq x y z
N MET A 1 50.75 -10.77 -10.88
CA MET A 1 50.16 -10.34 -9.59
C MET A 1 48.66 -10.19 -9.83
N LEU A 2 47.85 -10.71 -8.92
CA LEU A 2 46.48 -11.20 -9.07
C LEU A 2 45.41 -10.12 -9.42
N ASP A 3 44.90 -10.05 -10.66
CA ASP A 3 43.75 -9.16 -10.98
C ASP A 3 42.72 -9.72 -11.99
N SER A 4 42.72 -11.03 -12.30
CA SER A 4 41.84 -11.55 -13.37
C SER A 4 41.28 -12.94 -13.08
N ILE A 5 40.59 -13.08 -11.95
CA ILE A 5 39.69 -14.20 -11.72
C ILE A 5 38.27 -13.62 -11.56
N PRO A 6 37.43 -13.62 -12.60
CA PRO A 6 36.03 -13.24 -12.46
C PRO A 6 35.33 -14.28 -11.56
N LEU A 7 34.91 -13.81 -10.38
CA LEU A 7 34.39 -14.64 -9.29
C LEU A 7 32.96 -15.19 -9.54
N PHE A 8 32.27 -14.88 -10.64
CA PHE A 8 30.93 -15.46 -10.89
C PHE A 8 30.72 -15.80 -12.37
N PRO A 9 30.59 -17.08 -12.75
CA PRO A 9 30.29 -17.51 -14.12
C PRO A 9 28.79 -17.34 -14.44
N GLY A 10 28.24 -16.14 -14.22
CA GLY A 10 26.82 -15.90 -14.46
C GLY A 10 26.30 -14.51 -14.08
N LEU A 11 27.05 -13.76 -13.28
CA LEU A 11 26.75 -12.35 -13.04
C LEU A 11 27.76 -11.49 -13.81
N PRO A 12 27.33 -10.70 -14.81
CA PRO A 12 28.21 -9.69 -15.38
C PRO A 12 28.62 -8.75 -14.23
N GLY A 13 29.94 -8.60 -14.03
CA GLY A 13 30.47 -7.62 -13.11
C GLY A 13 30.08 -6.21 -13.55
N GLY A 14 30.39 -5.21 -12.69
CA GLY A 14 30.14 -3.80 -12.99
C GLY A 14 30.59 -3.36 -14.40
N PRO A 15 31.80 -3.74 -14.87
CA PRO A 15 32.27 -3.40 -16.21
C PRO A 15 31.46 -4.03 -17.35
N GLU A 16 31.12 -5.31 -17.24
CA GLU A 16 30.35 -6.02 -18.27
C GLU A 16 28.94 -5.44 -18.41
N LEU A 17 28.31 -5.07 -17.30
CA LEU A 17 27.00 -4.42 -17.29
C LEU A 17 27.04 -3.05 -17.98
N LEU A 18 28.14 -2.30 -17.80
CA LEU A 18 28.38 -1.03 -18.50
C LEU A 18 28.51 -1.21 -20.03
N ILE A 19 29.17 -2.27 -20.47
CA ILE A 19 29.30 -2.60 -21.90
C ILE A 19 27.95 -2.96 -22.50
N VAL A 20 27.14 -3.79 -21.82
CA VAL A 20 25.78 -4.12 -22.27
C VAL A 20 24.91 -2.87 -22.34
N LEU A 21 24.97 -2.01 -21.32
CA LEU A 21 24.26 -0.73 -21.31
C LEU A 21 24.67 0.15 -22.51
N LEU A 22 25.97 0.23 -22.81
CA LEU A 22 26.48 0.98 -23.95
C LEU A 22 25.93 0.46 -25.28
N ILE A 23 25.88 -0.86 -25.48
CA ILE A 23 25.30 -1.47 -26.68
C ILE A 23 23.82 -1.10 -26.82
N ILE A 24 23.03 -1.22 -25.75
CA ILE A 24 21.61 -0.84 -25.75
C ILE A 24 21.46 0.64 -26.09
N VAL A 25 22.29 1.51 -25.51
CA VAL A 25 22.29 2.95 -25.80
C VAL A 25 22.67 3.25 -27.24
N LEU A 26 23.57 2.48 -27.87
CA LEU A 26 23.90 2.65 -29.30
C LEU A 26 22.75 2.21 -30.21
N LEU A 27 22.05 1.13 -29.88
CA LEU A 27 20.92 0.62 -30.67
C LEU A 27 19.68 1.52 -30.58
N PHE A 28 19.34 1.96 -29.36
CA PHE A 28 18.12 2.71 -29.11
C PHE A 28 18.35 4.23 -28.97
N GLY A 29 19.57 4.65 -28.68
CA GLY A 29 19.94 6.04 -28.41
C GLY A 29 19.84 6.41 -26.91
N ALA A 30 20.74 7.31 -26.47
CA ALA A 30 20.82 7.77 -25.07
C ALA A 30 19.54 8.42 -24.54
N ASN A 31 18.69 8.94 -25.43
CA ASN A 31 17.44 9.60 -25.07
C ASN A 31 16.25 8.65 -24.93
N LYS A 32 16.28 7.45 -25.55
CA LYS A 32 15.11 6.56 -25.60
C LYS A 32 14.92 5.77 -24.31
N LEU A 33 15.99 5.23 -23.74
CA LEU A 33 15.98 4.56 -22.43
C LEU A 33 15.36 5.43 -21.32
N PRO A 34 15.83 6.67 -21.06
CA PRO A 34 15.25 7.51 -20.01
C PRO A 34 13.83 7.99 -20.34
N GLN A 35 13.51 8.22 -21.62
CA GLN A 35 12.13 8.55 -22.01
C GLN A 35 11.16 7.42 -21.68
N LEU A 36 11.53 6.18 -22.02
CA LEU A 36 10.71 4.99 -21.76
C LEU A 36 10.55 4.74 -20.26
N ALA A 37 11.63 4.91 -19.49
CA ALA A 37 11.60 4.80 -18.04
C ALA A 37 10.68 5.87 -17.41
N ARG A 38 10.74 7.12 -17.89
CA ARG A 38 9.87 8.21 -17.41
C ARG A 38 8.40 7.93 -17.72
N SER A 39 8.06 7.60 -18.97
CA SER A 39 6.66 7.35 -19.35
C SER A 39 6.09 6.12 -18.64
N SER A 40 6.88 5.04 -18.53
CA SER A 40 6.48 3.84 -17.79
C SER A 40 6.36 4.11 -16.29
N GLY A 41 7.24 4.92 -15.72
CA GLY A 41 7.21 5.31 -14.32
C GLY A 41 6.01 6.17 -13.98
N GLN A 42 5.66 7.13 -14.85
CA GLN A 42 4.44 7.94 -14.71
C GLN A 42 3.19 7.05 -14.77
N ALA A 43 3.08 6.19 -15.78
CA ALA A 43 1.96 5.26 -15.90
C ALA A 43 1.82 4.35 -14.67
N MET A 44 2.94 3.80 -14.18
CA MET A 44 2.93 2.95 -12.98
C MET A 44 2.60 3.75 -11.71
N GLY A 45 3.00 5.01 -11.63
CA GLY A 45 2.70 5.91 -10.51
C GLY A 45 1.21 6.23 -10.42
N GLU A 46 0.59 6.66 -11.53
CA GLU A 46 -0.85 6.91 -11.60
C GLU A 46 -1.66 5.63 -11.34
N PHE A 47 -1.19 4.48 -11.88
CA PHE A 47 -1.82 3.19 -11.62
C PHE A 47 -1.78 2.81 -10.13
N ARG A 48 -0.67 3.07 -9.43
CA ARG A 48 -0.56 2.81 -7.99
C ARG A 48 -1.51 3.70 -7.18
N ARG A 49 -1.56 5.00 -7.51
CA ARG A 49 -2.49 5.95 -6.85
C ARG A 49 -3.95 5.56 -7.03
N GLY A 50 -4.37 5.29 -8.27
CA GLY A 50 -5.75 4.88 -8.52
C GLY A 50 -6.11 3.58 -7.81
N ARG A 51 -5.16 2.64 -7.67
CA ARG A 51 -5.39 1.41 -6.89
C ARG A 51 -5.56 1.67 -5.39
N GLU A 52 -4.76 2.58 -4.83
CA GLU A 52 -4.84 2.96 -3.42
C GLU A 52 -6.17 3.67 -3.10
N GLU A 53 -6.59 4.60 -3.97
CA GLU A 53 -7.88 5.30 -3.84
C GLU A 53 -9.08 4.34 -3.89
N ILE A 54 -9.06 3.35 -4.80
CA ILE A 54 -10.10 2.31 -4.87
C ILE A 54 -10.11 1.44 -3.61
N GLU A 55 -8.93 1.09 -3.06
CA GLU A 55 -8.82 0.29 -1.85
C GLU A 55 -9.36 1.06 -0.62
N ASP A 56 -9.06 2.35 -0.53
CA ASP A 56 -9.59 3.24 0.51
C ASP A 56 -11.11 3.44 0.39
N GLU A 57 -11.65 3.63 -0.82
CA GLU A 57 -13.09 3.72 -1.06
C GLU A 57 -13.82 2.43 -0.70
N LEU A 58 -13.27 1.27 -1.06
CA LEU A 58 -13.82 -0.04 -0.71
C LEU A 58 -13.83 -0.27 0.80
N LYS A 59 -12.77 0.16 1.49
CA LYS A 59 -12.67 0.03 2.95
C LYS A 59 -13.67 0.95 3.65
N LYS A 60 -13.75 2.21 3.23
CA LYS A 60 -14.69 3.19 3.79
C LYS A 60 -16.15 2.79 3.54
N GLY A 61 -16.47 2.30 2.34
CA GLY A 61 -17.82 1.81 2.02
C GLY A 61 -18.21 0.53 2.75
N ALA A 62 -17.25 -0.22 3.29
CA ALA A 62 -17.50 -1.36 4.17
C ALA A 62 -17.70 -0.95 5.63
N GLU A 63 -17.12 0.19 6.05
CA GLU A 63 -17.25 0.75 7.41
C GLU A 63 -18.53 1.61 7.57
N GLU A 64 -19.01 2.29 6.53
CA GLU A 64 -20.25 3.13 6.57
C GLU A 64 -21.58 2.32 6.59
N GLY A 65 -21.53 1.01 6.83
CA GLY A 65 -22.69 0.11 6.83
C GLY A 65 -23.17 -0.39 8.20
N GLU A 66 -22.55 0.04 9.31
CA GLU A 66 -22.79 -0.52 10.65
C GLU A 66 -23.33 0.49 11.71
N ASP A 67 -23.69 1.73 11.34
CA ASP A 67 -24.11 2.78 12.29
C ASP A 67 -25.61 3.18 12.18
N ASP A 68 -26.56 2.24 12.27
CA ASP A 68 -28.01 2.59 12.27
C ASP A 68 -28.88 1.72 13.21
N ASP A 69 -28.31 1.12 14.25
CA ASP A 69 -29.06 0.45 15.32
C ASP A 69 -28.27 0.59 16.64
N GLU A 70 -28.52 1.63 17.44
CA GLU A 70 -28.31 1.67 18.91
C GLU A 70 -28.56 3.09 19.49
N GLU A 71 -29.79 3.59 19.39
CA GLU A 71 -30.28 4.69 20.26
C GLU A 71 -31.75 4.46 20.65
N ASP A 72 -32.05 3.40 21.41
CA ASP A 72 -33.32 3.30 22.17
C ASP A 72 -33.21 2.34 23.37
N GLU A 73 -32.28 2.56 24.31
CA GLU A 73 -32.39 1.91 25.62
C GLU A 73 -31.58 2.63 26.72
N THR A 74 -32.04 3.82 27.13
CA THR A 74 -31.56 4.45 28.39
C THR A 74 -32.65 5.02 29.31
N GLU A 75 -33.94 4.74 29.09
CA GLU A 75 -35.01 5.20 29.99
C GLU A 75 -35.89 4.03 30.47
N ALA A 76 -35.35 3.11 31.26
CA ALA A 76 -36.19 2.12 31.98
C ALA A 76 -35.67 1.69 33.37
N GLU A 77 -34.49 2.13 33.82
CA GLU A 77 -33.95 1.77 35.14
C GLU A 77 -33.79 3.00 36.04
N ALA A 78 -34.90 3.60 36.49
CA ALA A 78 -34.84 4.62 37.55
C ALA A 78 -36.02 4.62 38.53
N GLU A 79 -36.96 3.66 38.48
CA GLU A 79 -38.18 3.74 39.29
C GLU A 79 -38.58 2.47 40.07
N ALA A 80 -37.64 1.58 40.44
CA ALA A 80 -38.00 0.34 41.13
C ALA A 80 -37.07 -0.09 42.29
N THR A 81 -36.45 0.85 43.01
CA THR A 81 -35.74 0.50 44.27
C THR A 81 -35.95 1.55 45.37
N GLU A 82 -37.20 1.84 45.70
CA GLU A 82 -37.53 2.49 46.97
C GLU A 82 -38.84 1.93 47.53
N THR A 83 -38.86 0.63 47.82
CA THR A 83 -39.95 0.00 48.60
C THR A 83 -39.50 -1.25 49.34
N GLU A 84 -38.34 -1.22 50.00
CA GLU A 84 -37.97 -2.30 50.94
C GLU A 84 -37.09 -1.78 52.08
N ALA A 85 -37.56 -0.76 52.80
CA ALA A 85 -36.89 -0.30 54.03
C ALA A 85 -37.87 0.24 55.09
N GLU A 86 -39.09 -0.32 55.21
CA GLU A 86 -39.92 -0.05 56.41
C GLU A 86 -41.01 -1.12 56.62
N ASN A 87 -40.68 -2.35 57.06
CA ASN A 87 -41.58 -3.15 57.90
C ASN A 87 -40.88 -4.36 58.56
N LYS A 88 -40.43 -4.15 59.80
CA LYS A 88 -40.67 -5.03 60.95
C LYS A 88 -40.18 -6.50 60.88
N GLN A 89 -39.04 -6.73 61.55
CA GLN A 89 -38.99 -7.59 62.74
C GLN A 89 -37.72 -7.37 63.55
#